data_AF-A0A0G1HAJ7-F1
#
_entry.id   AF-A0A0G1HAJ7-F1
#
_cell.length_a   1.000
_cell.length_b   1.000
_cell.length_c   1.000
_cell.angle_alpha   90.00
_cell.angle_beta   90.00
_cell.angle_gamma   90.00
#
_symmetry.space_group_name_H-M   'P 1'
#
loop_
_entity.id
_entity.type
_entity.pdbx_description
1 polymer ?
#
loop_
_entity_poly.entity_id
_entity_poly.type
_entity_poly.pdbx_seq_one_letter_code
_entity_poly.pdbx_strand_id
1 'polypeptide(L)'
;MAIFPNRIPDLEVIFPKLAFTDYKVTSPRDQNYNCIAWAAGINQQWWEPDFMGQYFWPAEVPRIYTLDAYVQAYSVLGYKICDSFDYEQGFEKIVIYVNMSNEPTHAARQLQSGKWTSKLGREYDISHDFESLNGDIYGMPAVCMKRPSVD
;
A
#
# COMPACT_ATOMS: atom_id res chain seq x y z
N MET A 1 10.76 -19.20 -14.40
CA MET A 1 11.00 -17.91 -13.72
C MET A 1 10.14 -16.88 -14.40
N ALA A 2 9.32 -16.14 -13.67
CA ALA A 2 8.55 -15.07 -14.29
C ALA A 2 9.51 -13.97 -14.76
N ILE A 3 9.40 -13.58 -16.03
CA ILE A 3 10.27 -12.58 -16.67
C ILE A 3 9.52 -11.25 -16.58
N PHE A 4 9.91 -10.40 -15.65
CA PHE A 4 9.44 -9.02 -15.56
C PHE A 4 10.66 -8.09 -15.43
N PRO A 5 10.56 -6.85 -15.93
CA PRO A 5 11.71 -5.94 -15.95
C PRO A 5 12.06 -5.52 -14.52
N ASN A 6 13.34 -5.31 -14.21
CA ASN A 6 13.75 -4.84 -12.87
C ASN A 6 13.25 -3.41 -12.56
N ARG A 7 13.06 -2.58 -13.60
CA ARG A 7 12.64 -1.18 -13.55
C ARG A 7 11.72 -0.88 -14.73
N ILE A 8 10.87 0.14 -14.60
CA ILE A 8 9.91 0.54 -15.65
C ILE A 8 10.03 2.07 -15.82
N PRO A 9 10.65 2.56 -16.91
CA PRO A 9 10.85 4.00 -17.14
C PRO A 9 9.57 4.83 -17.06
N ASP A 10 8.45 4.31 -17.55
CA ASP A 10 7.16 5.02 -17.49
C ASP A 10 6.69 5.26 -16.05
N LEU A 11 7.05 4.38 -15.10
CA LEU A 11 6.78 4.63 -13.67
C LEU A 11 7.58 5.80 -13.13
N GLU A 12 8.78 6.06 -13.67
CA GLU A 12 9.61 7.19 -13.26
C GLU A 12 9.06 8.52 -13.81
N VAL A 13 8.20 8.48 -14.83
CA VAL A 13 7.45 9.66 -15.27
C VAL A 13 6.29 9.95 -14.32
N ILE A 14 5.58 8.91 -13.87
CA ILE A 14 4.43 9.02 -12.96
C ILE A 14 4.88 9.33 -11.52
N PHE A 15 5.97 8.69 -11.08
CA PHE A 15 6.59 8.85 -9.76
C PHE A 15 8.08 9.24 -9.92
N PRO A 16 8.39 10.52 -10.19
CA PRO A 16 9.75 10.98 -10.48
C PRO A 16 10.81 10.63 -9.46
N LYS A 17 10.43 10.49 -8.19
CA LYS A 17 11.36 10.09 -7.12
C LYS A 17 11.90 8.68 -7.30
N LEU A 18 11.19 7.79 -7.99
CA LEU A 18 11.67 6.43 -8.28
C LEU A 18 12.98 6.44 -9.09
N ALA A 19 13.17 7.41 -9.99
CA ALA A 19 14.38 7.54 -10.81
C ALA A 19 15.66 7.59 -9.96
N PHE A 20 15.57 8.17 -8.75
CA PHE A 20 16.69 8.41 -7.84
C PHE A 20 16.84 7.34 -6.74
N THR A 21 16.09 6.24 -6.83
CA THR A 21 16.11 5.15 -5.83
C THR A 21 16.44 3.80 -6.46
N ASP A 22 16.80 2.82 -5.64
CA ASP A 22 16.95 1.41 -6.05
C ASP A 22 15.61 0.66 -5.90
N TYR A 23 14.53 1.23 -6.45
CA TYR A 23 13.26 0.51 -6.51
C TYR A 23 13.39 -0.70 -7.44
N LYS A 24 12.61 -1.73 -7.15
CA LYS A 24 12.62 -2.98 -7.92
C LYS A 24 11.20 -3.43 -8.16
N VAL A 25 10.90 -3.83 -9.39
CA VAL A 25 9.71 -4.63 -9.66
C VAL A 25 9.89 -6.01 -9.03
N THR A 26 8.87 -6.50 -8.34
CA THR A 26 8.94 -7.74 -7.55
C THR A 26 7.94 -8.81 -7.99
N SER A 27 7.06 -8.50 -8.93
CA SER A 27 6.07 -9.44 -9.45
C SER A 27 5.75 -9.18 -10.93
N PRO A 28 5.09 -10.11 -11.63
CA PRO A 28 4.40 -9.85 -12.89
C PRO A 28 3.21 -8.91 -12.70
N ARG A 29 2.58 -8.49 -13.81
CA ARG A 29 1.30 -7.78 -13.75
C ARG A 29 0.21 -8.69 -13.19
N ASP A 30 -0.59 -8.17 -12.27
CA ASP A 30 -1.75 -8.87 -11.71
C ASP A 30 -2.91 -7.90 -11.47
N GLN A 31 -4.11 -8.25 -11.92
CA GLN A 31 -5.30 -7.39 -11.80
C GLN A 31 -6.24 -7.82 -10.66
N ASN A 32 -5.94 -8.92 -9.97
CA ASN A 32 -6.84 -9.53 -8.98
C ASN A 32 -6.89 -8.78 -7.65
N TYR A 33 -5.91 -7.92 -7.37
CA TYR A 33 -5.81 -7.17 -6.13
C TYR A 33 -5.19 -5.79 -6.37
N ASN A 34 -5.40 -4.88 -5.41
CA ASN A 34 -4.93 -3.51 -5.43
C ASN A 34 -3.97 -3.21 -4.27
N CYS A 35 -3.52 -1.96 -4.16
CA CYS A 35 -2.62 -1.51 -3.09
C CYS A 35 -3.17 -1.70 -1.69
N ILE A 36 -4.48 -1.53 -1.51
CA ILE A 36 -5.13 -1.68 -0.20
C ILE A 36 -5.08 -3.13 0.27
N ALA A 37 -5.43 -4.06 -0.62
CA ALA A 37 -5.29 -5.49 -0.34
C ALA A 37 -3.81 -5.90 -0.15
N TRP A 38 -2.91 -5.39 -1.02
CA TRP A 38 -1.49 -5.70 -0.95
C TRP A 38 -0.85 -5.27 0.36
N ALA A 39 -1.18 -4.08 0.86
CA ALA A 39 -0.68 -3.59 2.13
C ALA A 39 -1.16 -4.46 3.31
N ALA A 40 -2.37 -5.02 3.23
CA ALA A 40 -2.87 -6.02 4.19
C ALA A 40 -2.19 -7.40 4.07
N GLY A 41 -1.35 -7.61 3.05
CA GLY A 41 -0.74 -8.90 2.73
C GLY A 41 -1.66 -9.86 2.00
N ILE A 42 -2.65 -9.33 1.28
CA ILE A 42 -3.66 -10.10 0.54
C ILE A 42 -3.46 -9.84 -0.96
N ASN A 43 -3.27 -10.92 -1.73
CA ASN A 43 -3.08 -10.86 -3.18
C ASN A 43 -4.06 -11.75 -3.96
N GLN A 44 -5.17 -12.15 -3.33
CA GLN A 44 -6.23 -12.94 -3.96
C GLN A 44 -7.54 -12.18 -4.22
N GLN A 45 -7.65 -10.93 -3.73
CA GLN A 45 -8.89 -10.15 -3.85
C GLN A 45 -8.64 -8.65 -3.82
N TRP A 46 -9.52 -7.91 -4.47
CA TRP A 46 -9.51 -6.44 -4.50
C TRP A 46 -10.23 -5.87 -3.28
N TRP A 47 -9.60 -4.92 -2.59
CA TRP A 47 -10.15 -4.27 -1.41
C TRP A 47 -10.60 -2.85 -1.74
N GLU A 48 -11.90 -2.58 -1.67
CA GLU A 48 -12.42 -1.25 -1.92
C GLU A 48 -13.77 -1.04 -1.22
N PRO A 49 -13.99 0.11 -0.55
CA PRO A 49 -15.27 0.45 0.07
C PRO A 49 -16.31 0.89 -0.96
N ASP A 50 -16.39 0.21 -2.10
CA ASP A 50 -17.28 0.59 -3.18
C ASP A 50 -18.74 0.47 -2.72
N PHE A 51 -19.55 1.49 -3.06
CA PHE A 51 -20.94 1.58 -2.63
C PHE A 51 -21.80 0.42 -3.15
N MET A 52 -21.41 -0.18 -4.27
CA MET A 52 -22.14 -1.28 -4.90
C MET A 52 -21.82 -2.66 -4.29
N GLY A 53 -20.83 -2.75 -3.39
CA GLY A 53 -20.44 -4.02 -2.77
C GLY A 53 -19.76 -5.02 -3.71
N GLN A 54 -19.15 -4.54 -4.81
CA GLN A 54 -18.51 -5.38 -5.82
C GLN A 54 -17.16 -5.93 -5.36
N TYR A 55 -16.46 -5.19 -4.49
CA TYR A 55 -15.16 -5.54 -3.98
C TYR A 55 -15.20 -5.89 -2.50
N PHE A 56 -14.16 -6.60 -2.05
CA PHE A 56 -14.07 -6.96 -0.65
C PHE A 56 -13.92 -5.69 0.20
N TRP A 57 -14.67 -5.65 1.29
CA TRP A 57 -14.48 -4.71 2.38
C TRP A 57 -14.98 -5.38 3.66
N PRO A 58 -14.28 -5.24 4.81
CA PRO A 58 -14.76 -5.82 6.07
C PRO A 58 -16.19 -5.38 6.39
N ALA A 59 -17.05 -6.33 6.76
CA ALA A 59 -18.49 -6.10 6.88
C ALA A 59 -18.84 -5.16 8.04
N GLU A 60 -18.00 -5.14 9.07
CA GLU A 60 -18.11 -4.29 10.25
C GLU A 60 -17.60 -2.85 10.01
N VAL A 61 -17.04 -2.55 8.83
CA VAL A 61 -16.47 -1.24 8.51
C VAL A 61 -17.34 -0.51 7.49
N PRO A 62 -17.65 0.79 7.70
CA PRO A 62 -18.39 1.58 6.72
C PRO A 62 -17.74 1.58 5.33
N ARG A 63 -18.55 1.39 4.28
CA ARG A 63 -18.14 1.48 2.87
C ARG A 63 -18.15 2.94 2.40
N ILE A 64 -17.20 3.73 2.91
CA ILE A 64 -16.99 5.13 2.56
C ILE A 64 -15.51 5.42 2.36
N TYR A 65 -15.18 6.37 1.49
CA TYR A 65 -13.80 6.75 1.17
C TYR A 65 -13.23 7.77 2.17
N THR A 66 -13.22 7.40 3.45
CA THR A 66 -12.63 8.24 4.52
C THR A 66 -11.41 7.55 5.13
N LEU A 67 -10.45 8.36 5.60
CA LEU A 67 -9.27 7.85 6.30
C LEU A 67 -9.64 6.94 7.48
N ASP A 68 -10.63 7.33 8.27
CA ASP A 68 -11.11 6.55 9.41
C ASP A 68 -11.66 5.17 9.01
N ALA A 69 -12.35 5.05 7.88
CA ALA A 69 -12.84 3.77 7.39
C ALA A 69 -11.70 2.85 6.98
N TYR A 70 -10.65 3.38 6.33
CA TYR A 70 -9.48 2.59 5.95
C TYR A 70 -8.68 2.15 7.18
N VAL A 71 -8.50 3.04 8.17
CA VAL A 71 -7.89 2.68 9.46
C VAL A 71 -8.66 1.57 10.15
N GLN A 72 -10.00 1.64 10.17
CA GLN A 72 -10.84 0.58 10.73
C GLN A 72 -10.69 -0.73 9.96
N ALA A 73 -10.65 -0.69 8.63
CA ALA A 73 -10.46 -1.88 7.79
C ALA A 73 -9.15 -2.63 8.11
N TYR A 74 -8.05 -1.92 8.30
CA TYR A 74 -6.80 -2.55 8.74
C TYR A 74 -6.84 -2.96 10.22
N SER A 75 -7.58 -2.25 11.07
CA SER A 75 -7.74 -2.61 12.48
C SER A 75 -8.41 -3.98 12.67
N VAL A 76 -9.33 -4.36 11.77
CA VAL A 76 -9.92 -5.71 11.72
C VAL A 76 -8.84 -6.80 11.58
N LEU A 77 -7.74 -6.48 10.90
CA LEU A 77 -6.60 -7.39 10.73
C LEU A 77 -5.56 -7.31 11.87
N GLY A 78 -5.89 -6.64 12.96
CA GLY A 78 -5.05 -6.49 14.16
C GLY A 78 -4.03 -5.35 14.10
N TYR A 79 -4.06 -4.51 13.05
CA TYR A 79 -3.23 -3.31 12.99
C TYR A 79 -3.69 -2.26 13.99
N LYS A 80 -2.74 -1.53 14.58
CA LYS A 80 -2.98 -0.39 15.48
C LYS A 80 -2.16 0.80 15.01
N ILE A 81 -2.71 2.01 15.15
CA ILE A 81 -1.98 3.24 14.82
C ILE A 81 -0.65 3.29 15.61
N CYS A 82 0.41 3.78 14.96
CA CYS A 82 1.68 4.07 15.60
C CYS A 82 2.30 5.36 15.04
N ASP A 83 3.26 5.92 15.79
CA ASP A 83 3.75 7.28 15.55
C ASP A 83 5.04 7.35 14.71
N SER A 84 5.53 6.21 14.20
CA SER A 84 6.77 6.14 13.43
C SER A 84 6.68 5.16 12.27
N PHE A 85 7.13 5.64 11.10
CA PHE A 85 7.33 4.88 9.87
C PHE A 85 8.65 4.09 9.86
N ASP A 86 9.52 4.28 10.85
CA ASP A 86 10.80 3.60 10.94
C ASP A 86 10.60 2.09 11.10
N TYR A 87 11.53 1.31 10.58
CA TYR A 87 11.51 -0.13 10.76
C TYR A 87 11.58 -0.51 12.24
N GLU A 88 10.73 -1.45 12.64
CA GLU A 88 10.65 -1.95 14.01
C GLU A 88 10.64 -3.49 13.97
N GLN A 89 11.70 -4.10 14.49
CA GLN A 89 11.81 -5.56 14.51
C GLN A 89 10.63 -6.19 15.27
N GLY A 90 10.06 -7.26 14.71
CA GLY A 90 8.91 -7.96 15.28
C GLY A 90 7.55 -7.32 14.96
N PHE A 91 7.53 -6.26 14.14
CA PHE A 91 6.28 -5.64 13.67
C PHE A 91 6.22 -5.56 12.15
N GLU A 92 5.04 -5.84 11.61
CA GLU A 92 4.66 -5.50 10.24
C GLU A 92 3.96 -4.14 10.26
N LYS A 93 4.46 -3.20 9.45
CA LYS A 93 3.91 -1.85 9.36
C LYS A 93 3.25 -1.61 8.01
N ILE A 94 2.21 -0.79 8.04
CA ILE A 94 1.59 -0.21 6.85
C ILE A 94 1.55 1.31 6.97
N VAL A 95 1.40 1.95 5.82
CA VAL A 95 1.10 3.38 5.72
C VAL A 95 -0.09 3.56 4.79
N ILE A 96 -0.99 4.46 5.18
CA ILE A 96 -2.10 4.94 4.35
C ILE A 96 -1.73 6.33 3.85
N TYR A 97 -1.83 6.53 2.54
CA TYR A 97 -1.63 7.83 1.90
C TYR A 97 -2.97 8.50 1.63
N VAL A 98 -2.98 9.83 1.66
CA VAL A 98 -4.16 10.64 1.33
C VAL A 98 -3.82 11.78 0.38
N ASN A 99 -4.79 12.15 -0.44
CA ASN A 99 -4.73 13.36 -1.27
C ASN A 99 -4.90 14.65 -0.44
N MET A 100 -4.90 15.81 -1.10
CA MET A 100 -5.09 17.12 -0.45
C MET A 100 -6.46 17.29 0.24
N SER A 101 -7.45 16.49 -0.15
CA SER A 101 -8.80 16.46 0.45
C SER A 101 -8.90 15.47 1.62
N ASN A 102 -7.78 14.87 2.04
CA ASN A 102 -7.72 13.84 3.08
C ASN A 102 -8.46 12.53 2.73
N GLU A 103 -8.65 12.26 1.44
CA GLU A 103 -9.23 11.00 0.96
C GLU A 103 -8.13 9.97 0.73
N PRO A 104 -8.30 8.71 1.18
CA PRO A 104 -7.33 7.64 0.94
C PRO A 104 -7.14 7.33 -0.54
N THR A 105 -5.88 7.29 -0.97
CA THR A 105 -5.50 7.09 -2.38
C THR A 105 -4.57 5.90 -2.57
N HIS A 106 -3.80 5.53 -1.55
CA HIS A 106 -2.82 4.45 -1.62
C HIS A 106 -2.52 3.85 -0.26
N ALA A 107 -1.98 2.64 -0.25
CA ALA A 107 -1.38 2.04 0.93
C ALA A 107 -0.14 1.22 0.56
N ALA A 108 0.82 1.21 1.46
CA ALA A 108 2.05 0.43 1.32
C ALA A 108 2.35 -0.34 2.61
N ARG A 109 3.08 -1.44 2.49
CA ARG A 109 3.54 -2.25 3.63
C ARG A 109 5.06 -2.24 3.72
N GLN A 110 5.60 -2.19 4.93
CA GLN A 110 7.04 -2.27 5.16
C GLN A 110 7.53 -3.72 5.09
N LEU A 111 8.66 -3.92 4.42
CA LEU A 111 9.38 -5.19 4.34
C LEU A 111 10.38 -5.30 5.49
N GLN A 112 10.80 -6.53 5.81
CA GLN A 112 11.86 -6.79 6.81
C GLN A 112 13.20 -6.13 6.47
N SER A 113 13.42 -5.76 5.21
CA SER A 113 14.59 -5.00 4.77
C SER A 113 14.54 -3.51 5.15
N GLY A 114 13.42 -3.02 5.70
CA GLY A 114 13.16 -1.60 5.94
C GLY A 114 12.62 -0.83 4.73
N LYS A 115 12.66 -1.43 3.52
CA LYS A 115 11.99 -0.87 2.32
C LYS A 115 10.47 -1.01 2.45
N TRP A 116 9.75 -0.30 1.60
CA TRP A 116 8.29 -0.39 1.46
C TRP A 116 7.92 -1.16 0.20
N THR A 117 6.75 -1.78 0.20
CA THR A 117 6.18 -2.46 -0.97
C THR A 117 4.79 -1.96 -1.29
N SER A 118 4.52 -1.82 -2.59
CA SER A 118 3.29 -1.26 -3.13
C SER A 118 2.85 -2.03 -4.38
N LYS A 119 1.54 -2.24 -4.52
CA LYS A 119 0.90 -2.67 -5.76
C LYS A 119 0.52 -1.44 -6.58
N LEU A 120 0.97 -1.37 -7.83
CA LEU A 120 0.74 -0.23 -8.72
C LEU A 120 -0.52 -0.44 -9.55
N GLY A 121 -1.68 -0.11 -8.97
CA GLY A 121 -2.98 -0.29 -9.63
C GLY A 121 -3.17 -1.75 -10.08
N ARG A 122 -3.48 -1.95 -11.37
CA ARG A 122 -3.64 -3.29 -12.00
C ARG A 122 -2.34 -3.87 -12.59
N GLU A 123 -1.21 -3.23 -12.33
CA GLU A 123 0.08 -3.58 -12.94
C GLU A 123 0.95 -4.40 -11.97
N TYR A 124 2.16 -3.94 -11.68
CA TYR A 124 3.20 -4.67 -10.95
C TYR A 124 3.19 -4.38 -9.44
N ASP A 125 3.83 -5.25 -8.64
CA ASP A 125 4.34 -4.88 -7.33
C ASP A 125 5.75 -4.32 -7.44
N ILE A 126 6.06 -3.40 -6.55
CA ILE A 126 7.41 -2.87 -6.38
C ILE A 126 7.85 -2.91 -4.92
N SER A 127 9.17 -2.98 -4.72
CA SER A 127 9.83 -2.51 -3.51
C SER A 127 10.43 -1.13 -3.77
N HIS A 128 10.31 -0.19 -2.83
CA HIS A 128 10.75 1.19 -2.97
C HIS A 128 11.12 1.80 -1.62
N ASP A 129 11.73 2.99 -1.64
CA ASP A 129 12.02 3.75 -0.43
C ASP A 129 10.75 4.52 0.00
N PHE A 130 10.68 4.92 1.27
CA PHE A 130 9.44 5.43 1.88
C PHE A 130 8.80 6.59 1.10
N GLU A 131 9.60 7.55 0.67
CA GLU A 131 9.10 8.75 0.00
C GLU A 131 8.95 8.61 -1.52
N SER A 132 9.35 7.47 -2.10
CA SER A 132 9.46 7.31 -3.55
C SER A 132 8.15 7.49 -4.31
N LEU A 133 7.01 7.29 -3.63
CA LEU A 133 5.69 7.38 -4.23
C LEU A 133 4.89 8.61 -3.77
N ASN A 134 5.50 9.50 -2.96
CA ASN A 134 4.86 10.74 -2.53
C ASN A 134 4.65 11.67 -3.74
N GLY A 135 3.47 12.26 -3.86
CA GLY A 135 3.15 13.22 -4.92
C GLY A 135 1.66 13.25 -5.24
N ASP A 136 1.28 13.93 -6.31
CA ASP A 136 -0.14 14.21 -6.59
C ASP A 136 -0.99 12.96 -6.87
N ILE A 137 -0.36 11.87 -7.34
CA ILE A 137 -1.06 10.63 -7.72
C ILE A 137 -1.48 9.82 -6.49
N TYR A 138 -0.54 9.54 -5.58
CA TYR A 138 -0.82 8.76 -4.37
C TYR A 138 -0.96 9.61 -3.12
N GLY A 139 -0.72 10.91 -3.20
CA GLY A 139 -0.78 11.82 -2.07
C GLY A 139 0.43 11.70 -1.16
N MET A 140 0.21 11.96 0.12
CA MET A 140 1.23 11.97 1.17
C MET A 140 0.90 10.93 2.25
N PRO A 141 1.93 10.32 2.89
CA PRO A 141 1.75 9.50 4.08
C PRO A 141 0.92 10.22 5.15
N ALA A 142 -0.16 9.59 5.63
CA ALA A 142 -1.05 10.17 6.63
C ALA A 142 -1.05 9.40 7.94
N VAL A 143 -1.20 8.07 7.87
CA VAL A 143 -1.32 7.21 9.05
C VAL A 143 -0.39 6.02 8.92
N CYS A 144 0.43 5.79 9.94
CA CYS A 144 1.16 4.54 10.11
C CYS A 144 0.35 3.61 11.03
N MET A 145 0.32 2.34 10.69
CA MET A 145 -0.23 1.30 11.57
C MET A 145 0.71 0.11 11.63
N LYS A 146 0.71 -0.61 12.75
CA LYS A 146 1.53 -1.80 12.96
C LYS A 146 0.76 -2.94 13.61
N ARG A 147 1.19 -4.18 13.33
CA ARG A 147 0.78 -5.40 14.03
C ARG A 147 2.01 -6.28 14.31
N PRO A 148 1.96 -7.19 15.30
CA PRO A 148 3.04 -8.16 15.47
C PRO A 148 3.28 -8.95 14.18
N SER A 149 4.54 -9.10 13.79
CA SER A 149 4.91 -10.00 12.70
C SER A 149 4.60 -11.44 13.10
N VAL A 150 4.12 -12.24 12.15
CA VAL A 150 4.01 -13.68 12.33
C VAL A 150 5.36 -14.27 11.88
N ASP A 151 6.06 -14.93 12.81
CA ASP A 151 7.31 -15.66 12.52
C ASP A 151 7.07 -16.86 11.58
#